data_AF-A0A0M3IZF1-F1
#
_entry.id   AF-A0A0M3IZF1-F1
#
_cell.length_a   1.000
_cell.length_b   1.000
_cell.length_c   1.000
_cell.angle_alpha   90.00
_cell.angle_beta   90.00
_cell.angle_gamma   90.00
#
_symmetry.space_group_name_H-M   'P 1'
#
loop_
_entity.id
_entity.type
_entity.pdbx_description
1 polymer ?
#
loop_
_entity_poly.entity_id
_entity_poly.type
_entity_poly.pdbx_seq_one_letter_code
_entity_poly.pdbx_strand_id
1 'polypeptide(L)'
;MNEGQQKKSSFAAWDVAENEIVVALSEPKQTQQRDGSVKGELIRAVSLKNTHLGSLSHPAMQTLIQESHSTFCRAQKLAKEATIRVDELRLLSLEYRSSLRAAQSLLTDGDVELRETLNLYELIWSLAEAIFIHSHDSSIVVDTITWSQLCLARTTYAEEVSECLRRNKISQLDKDHFWKQVAYFILSGLFSNATAFLESYAMLTKDDAIRELAKLIGAMDISLLNDPNTQIDFIKQQNAIHELCDSGRLWGKGEAEKIALVVSGDPTALKRMSGLLDGWFETMPAYLLFLRPRATLSDLHDVVQLDFLIDNRIEECEITREYLSGLEEFI
;
A
#
# COMPACT_ATOMS: atom_id res chain seq x y z
N MET A 1 -31.99 1.51 39.62
CA MET A 1 -32.47 0.54 38.61
C MET A 1 -33.44 1.24 37.68
N ASN A 2 -33.01 1.54 36.47
CA ASN A 2 -33.84 1.57 35.27
C ASN A 2 -32.87 1.45 34.10
N GLU A 3 -32.87 0.27 33.49
CA GLU A 3 -32.03 -0.10 32.35
C GLU A 3 -32.45 0.72 31.13
N GLY A 4 -31.50 1.44 30.53
CA GLY A 4 -31.71 2.13 29.27
C GLY A 4 -31.84 1.13 28.12
N GLN A 5 -33.06 0.89 27.66
CA GLN A 5 -33.33 0.13 26.44
C GLN A 5 -32.65 0.82 25.24
N GLN A 6 -31.64 0.16 24.68
CA GLN A 6 -30.98 0.55 23.45
C GLN A 6 -31.99 0.39 22.29
N LYS A 7 -32.51 1.51 21.77
CA LYS A 7 -33.41 1.53 20.60
C LYS A 7 -32.68 0.91 19.40
N LYS A 8 -33.16 -0.23 18.90
CA LYS A 8 -32.74 -0.82 17.63
C LYS A 8 -33.20 0.08 16.48
N SER A 9 -32.25 0.72 15.79
CA SER A 9 -32.47 1.31 14.47
C SER A 9 -32.78 0.19 13.46
N SER A 10 -33.82 0.36 12.66
CA SER A 10 -34.14 -0.58 11.57
C SER A 10 -33.61 -0.01 10.25
N PHE A 11 -32.79 -0.80 9.56
CA PHE A 11 -32.27 -0.47 8.25
C PHE A 11 -33.22 -1.00 7.18
N ALA A 12 -33.56 -0.18 6.19
CA ALA A 12 -34.30 -0.61 5.03
C ALA A 12 -33.60 -0.08 3.78
N ALA A 13 -33.17 -0.99 2.91
CA ALA A 13 -32.67 -0.67 1.58
C ALA A 13 -33.76 -1.01 0.57
N TRP A 14 -34.01 -0.08 -0.34
CA TRP A 14 -35.02 -0.25 -1.39
C TRP A 14 -34.35 0.00 -2.72
N ASP A 15 -34.57 -0.92 -3.66
CA ASP A 15 -34.13 -0.79 -5.03
C ASP A 15 -35.12 0.12 -5.77
N VAL A 16 -34.63 1.25 -6.28
CA VAL A 16 -35.47 2.27 -6.94
C VAL A 16 -35.39 2.13 -8.47
N ALA A 17 -34.27 1.61 -8.99
CA ALA A 17 -34.03 1.30 -10.41
C ALA A 17 -32.75 0.48 -10.57
N GLU A 18 -32.54 -0.18 -11.74
CA GLU A 18 -31.44 -1.12 -12.05
C GLU A 18 -30.00 -0.66 -11.68
N ASN A 19 -29.77 0.62 -11.38
CA ASN A 19 -28.46 1.18 -10.99
C ASN A 19 -28.53 2.17 -9.80
N GLU A 20 -29.56 2.13 -8.95
CA GLU A 20 -29.70 3.04 -7.82
C GLU A 20 -30.32 2.37 -6.59
N ILE A 21 -29.48 2.08 -5.58
CA ILE A 21 -29.94 1.71 -4.24
C ILE A 21 -30.00 2.97 -3.38
N VAL A 22 -31.18 3.21 -2.81
CA VAL A 22 -31.36 4.23 -1.79
C VAL A 22 -31.35 3.55 -0.43
N VAL A 23 -30.26 3.73 0.32
CA VAL A 23 -30.19 3.26 1.71
C VAL A 23 -30.82 4.31 2.61
N ALA A 24 -31.96 3.95 3.22
CA ALA A 24 -32.72 4.81 4.08
C ALA A 24 -32.55 4.41 5.55
N LEU A 25 -32.06 5.33 6.36
CA LEU A 25 -32.09 5.19 7.82
C LEU A 25 -33.43 5.72 8.33
N SER A 26 -34.21 4.84 8.97
CA SER A 26 -35.47 5.23 9.58
C SER A 26 -35.47 4.92 11.07
N GLU A 27 -35.91 5.89 11.89
CA GLU A 27 -36.24 5.61 13.29
C GLU A 27 -37.59 4.88 13.36
N PRO A 28 -37.68 3.71 13.99
CA PRO A 28 -38.97 3.04 14.16
C PRO A 28 -39.82 3.81 15.17
N LYS A 29 -40.92 4.43 14.72
CA LYS A 29 -42.00 4.84 15.63
C LYS A 29 -42.79 3.58 16.02
N GLN A 30 -42.96 3.36 17.32
CA GLN A 30 -43.75 2.26 17.88
C GLN A 30 -45.22 2.40 17.48
N THR A 31 -45.58 1.97 16.28
CA THR A 31 -46.97 1.67 15.94
C THR A 31 -47.00 0.70 14.75
N GLN A 32 -47.07 -0.60 15.05
CA GLN A 32 -47.41 -1.59 14.03
C GLN A 32 -48.86 -1.38 13.59
N GLN A 33 -49.08 -1.06 12.31
CA GLN A 33 -50.37 -1.27 11.66
C GLN A 33 -50.40 -2.61 10.92
N ARG A 34 -51.61 -3.16 10.78
CA ARG A 34 -51.90 -4.54 10.34
C ARG A 34 -51.50 -4.90 8.90
N ASP A 35 -50.93 -3.97 8.14
CA ASP A 35 -50.53 -4.19 6.74
C ASP A 35 -49.00 -4.29 6.53
N GLY A 36 -48.22 -4.43 7.60
CA GLY A 36 -46.77 -4.70 7.50
C GLY A 36 -45.91 -3.53 6.99
N SER A 37 -46.50 -2.38 6.67
CA SER A 37 -45.77 -1.17 6.30
C SER A 37 -45.25 -0.42 7.54
N VAL A 38 -43.94 -0.21 7.62
CA VAL A 38 -43.27 0.56 8.68
C VAL A 38 -43.18 2.03 8.24
N LYS A 39 -43.94 2.92 8.89
CA LYS A 39 -43.77 4.38 8.74
C LYS A 39 -42.67 4.87 9.68
N GLY A 40 -41.47 5.05 9.14
CA GLY A 40 -40.37 5.73 9.82
C GLY A 40 -40.09 7.10 9.18
N GLU A 41 -39.57 8.04 9.97
CA GLU A 41 -39.13 9.34 9.48
C GLU A 41 -37.77 9.14 8.79
N LEU A 42 -37.65 9.54 7.52
CA LEU A 42 -36.44 9.38 6.72
C LEU A 42 -35.36 10.32 7.28
N ILE A 43 -34.34 9.78 7.94
CA ILE A 43 -33.28 10.58 8.57
C ILE A 43 -32.24 10.99 7.53
N ARG A 44 -31.86 10.05 6.68
CA ARG A 44 -30.86 10.24 5.62
C ARG A 44 -31.07 9.20 4.53
N ALA A 45 -30.99 9.65 3.29
CA ALA A 45 -30.93 8.80 2.11
C ALA A 45 -29.61 9.09 1.40
N VAL A 46 -28.83 8.05 1.14
CA VAL A 46 -27.64 8.16 0.29
C VAL A 46 -27.95 7.43 -1.01
N SER A 47 -27.89 8.16 -2.12
CA SER A 47 -28.00 7.61 -3.47
C SER A 47 -26.60 7.18 -3.90
N LEU A 48 -26.40 5.87 -4.06
CA LEU A 48 -25.18 5.32 -4.62
C LEU A 48 -25.37 5.20 -6.13
N LYS A 49 -24.90 6.20 -6.87
CA LYS A 49 -24.81 6.14 -8.33
C LYS A 49 -23.43 5.59 -8.71
N ASN A 50 -23.41 4.64 -9.65
CA ASN A 50 -22.22 4.02 -10.28
C ASN A 50 -21.54 2.82 -9.58
N THR A 51 -22.20 2.09 -8.68
CA THR A 51 -21.70 0.74 -8.31
C THR A 51 -22.40 -0.33 -9.14
N HIS A 52 -21.66 -1.18 -9.84
CA HIS A 52 -22.18 -2.41 -10.45
C HIS A 52 -22.96 -3.21 -9.39
N LEU A 53 -24.29 -3.07 -9.38
CA LEU A 53 -25.19 -3.51 -8.31
C LEU A 53 -25.06 -5.01 -8.00
N GLY A 54 -24.64 -5.82 -8.99
CA GLY A 54 -24.37 -7.25 -8.82
C GLY A 54 -23.31 -7.54 -7.76
N SER A 55 -22.30 -6.68 -7.61
CA SER A 55 -21.19 -6.87 -6.66
C SER A 55 -21.62 -6.79 -5.19
N LEU A 56 -22.52 -5.85 -4.85
CA LEU A 56 -23.06 -5.71 -3.48
C LEU A 56 -24.01 -6.84 -3.09
N SER A 57 -24.65 -7.48 -4.08
CA SER A 57 -25.51 -8.64 -3.86
C SER A 57 -24.72 -9.94 -3.63
N HIS A 58 -23.43 -9.95 -3.95
CA HIS A 58 -22.58 -11.12 -3.82
C HIS A 58 -22.39 -11.51 -2.34
N PRO A 59 -22.46 -12.81 -1.98
CA PRO A 59 -22.32 -13.27 -0.60
C PRO A 59 -21.05 -12.77 0.10
N ALA A 60 -19.93 -12.72 -0.62
CA ALA A 60 -18.66 -12.19 -0.09
C ALA A 60 -18.79 -10.73 0.40
N MET A 61 -19.44 -9.87 -0.38
CA MET A 61 -19.61 -8.46 -0.04
C MET A 61 -20.62 -8.27 1.09
N GLN A 62 -21.70 -9.07 1.10
CA GLN A 62 -22.66 -9.07 2.20
C GLN A 62 -22.00 -9.48 3.52
N THR A 63 -21.18 -10.52 3.51
CA THR A 63 -20.39 -10.96 4.68
C THR A 63 -19.45 -9.85 5.14
N LEU A 64 -18.69 -9.24 4.23
CA LEU A 64 -17.81 -8.13 4.57
C LEU A 64 -18.56 -6.99 5.28
N ILE A 65 -19.68 -6.56 4.71
CA ILE A 65 -20.50 -5.47 5.28
C ILE A 65 -21.03 -5.87 6.66
N GLN A 66 -21.58 -7.07 6.81
CA GLN A 66 -22.20 -7.53 8.06
C GLN A 66 -21.18 -7.69 9.18
N GLU A 67 -20.04 -8.32 8.90
CA GLU A 67 -19.03 -8.57 9.91
C GLU A 67 -18.30 -7.27 10.30
N SER A 68 -17.89 -6.47 9.32
CA SER A 68 -17.20 -5.20 9.56
C SER A 68 -18.08 -4.15 10.25
N HIS A 69 -19.40 -4.18 10.04
CA HIS A 69 -20.35 -3.26 10.70
C HIS A 69 -20.21 -3.29 12.22
N SER A 70 -20.02 -4.49 12.81
CA SER A 70 -19.87 -4.64 14.25
C SER A 70 -18.58 -3.96 14.77
N THR A 71 -17.47 -4.15 14.06
CA THR A 71 -16.17 -3.53 14.34
C THR A 71 -16.25 -2.01 14.22
N PHE A 72 -16.84 -1.48 13.13
CA PHE A 72 -16.98 -0.04 12.94
C PHE A 72 -17.94 0.61 13.94
N CYS A 73 -19.05 -0.04 14.28
CA CYS A 73 -19.94 0.46 15.34
C CYS A 73 -19.22 0.59 16.69
N ARG A 74 -18.37 -0.40 17.02
CA ARG A 74 -17.56 -0.36 18.24
C ARG A 74 -16.51 0.75 18.17
N ALA A 75 -15.81 0.88 17.05
CA ALA A 75 -14.84 1.95 16.82
C ALA A 75 -15.48 3.34 16.99
N GLN A 76 -16.65 3.57 16.38
CA GLN A 76 -17.40 4.83 16.50
C GLN A 76 -17.84 5.11 17.94
N LYS A 77 -18.24 4.08 18.69
CA LYS A 77 -18.60 4.25 20.10
C LYS A 77 -17.38 4.67 20.92
N LEU A 78 -16.25 3.98 20.74
CA LEU A 78 -15.00 4.30 21.44
C LEU A 78 -14.53 5.72 21.11
N ALA A 79 -14.52 6.11 19.82
CA ALA A 79 -14.14 7.45 19.37
C ALA A 79 -15.01 8.58 19.95
N LYS A 80 -16.30 8.30 20.20
CA LYS A 80 -17.23 9.29 20.81
C LYS A 80 -17.00 9.46 22.31
N GLU A 81 -16.52 8.42 22.98
CA GLU A 81 -16.31 8.42 24.43
C GLU A 81 -14.92 8.98 24.81
N ALA A 82 -13.89 8.66 24.03
CA ALA A 82 -12.53 9.14 24.21
C ALA A 82 -11.69 8.94 22.93
N THR A 83 -10.46 9.48 22.93
CA THR A 83 -9.46 9.08 21.93
C THR A 83 -9.19 7.57 22.04
N ILE A 84 -9.36 6.84 20.94
CA ILE A 84 -9.12 5.39 20.89
C ILE A 84 -7.65 5.12 21.21
N ARG A 85 -7.38 4.17 22.12
CA ARG A 85 -6.00 3.77 22.42
C ARG A 85 -5.42 2.94 21.29
N VAL A 86 -4.11 3.04 21.08
CA VAL A 86 -3.40 2.33 20.00
C VAL A 86 -3.67 0.81 20.02
N ASP A 87 -3.65 0.19 21.19
CA ASP A 87 -3.92 -1.26 21.32
C ASP A 87 -5.36 -1.63 20.93
N GLU A 88 -6.33 -0.76 21.25
CA GLU A 88 -7.73 -0.96 20.86
C GLU A 88 -7.92 -0.76 19.36
N LEU A 89 -7.22 0.22 18.78
CA LEU A 89 -7.21 0.45 17.34
C LEU A 89 -6.59 -0.73 16.58
N ARG A 90 -5.50 -1.31 17.09
CA ARG A 90 -4.88 -2.54 16.55
C ARG A 90 -5.85 -3.72 16.57
N LEU A 91 -6.59 -3.91 17.67
CA LEU A 91 -7.61 -4.96 17.76
C LEU A 91 -8.76 -4.76 16.77
N LEU A 92 -9.28 -3.53 16.65
CA LEU A 92 -10.30 -3.18 15.65
C LEU A 92 -9.81 -3.44 14.23
N SER A 93 -8.55 -3.09 13.94
CA SER A 93 -7.94 -3.35 12.65
C SER A 93 -7.83 -4.83 12.34
N LEU A 94 -7.39 -5.64 13.31
CA LEU A 94 -7.31 -7.10 13.17
C LEU A 94 -8.68 -7.74 12.89
N GLU A 95 -9.72 -7.29 13.58
CA GLU A 95 -11.10 -7.75 13.32
C GLU A 95 -11.55 -7.41 11.90
N TYR A 96 -11.30 -6.18 11.44
CA TYR A 96 -11.66 -5.79 10.07
C TYR A 96 -10.90 -6.63 9.03
N ARG A 97 -9.60 -6.89 9.24
CA ARG A 97 -8.82 -7.80 8.39
C ARG A 97 -9.41 -9.21 8.38
N SER A 98 -9.87 -9.71 9.52
CA SER A 98 -10.53 -11.01 9.61
C SER A 98 -11.79 -11.03 8.73
N SER A 99 -12.59 -9.99 8.74
CA SER A 99 -13.78 -9.87 7.88
C SER A 99 -13.44 -9.80 6.39
N LEU A 100 -12.37 -9.07 6.01
CA LEU A 100 -11.87 -9.06 4.64
C LEU A 100 -11.45 -10.46 4.18
N ARG A 101 -10.72 -11.20 5.02
CA ARG A 101 -10.30 -12.58 4.71
C ARG A 101 -11.47 -13.55 4.64
N ALA A 102 -12.47 -13.39 5.51
CA ALA A 102 -13.70 -14.16 5.46
C ALA A 102 -14.48 -13.89 4.17
N ALA A 103 -14.54 -12.64 3.71
CA ALA A 103 -15.15 -12.29 2.42
C ALA A 103 -14.38 -12.91 1.24
N GLN A 104 -13.05 -12.80 1.22
CA GLN A 104 -12.23 -13.39 0.15
C GLN A 104 -12.36 -14.92 0.05
N SER A 105 -12.55 -15.63 1.18
CA SER A 105 -12.70 -17.09 1.17
C SER A 105 -14.02 -17.59 0.58
N LEU A 106 -15.00 -16.70 0.41
CA LEU A 106 -16.28 -16.97 -0.24
C LEU A 106 -16.24 -16.78 -1.76
N LEU A 107 -15.12 -16.30 -2.31
CA LEU A 107 -14.95 -16.11 -3.75
C LEU A 107 -14.65 -17.43 -4.45
N THR A 108 -15.22 -17.59 -5.63
CA THR A 108 -14.91 -18.66 -6.58
C THR A 108 -13.98 -18.16 -7.69
N ASP A 109 -13.49 -19.06 -8.55
CA ASP A 109 -12.59 -18.70 -9.66
C ASP A 109 -13.26 -17.82 -10.74
N GLY A 110 -14.60 -17.74 -10.75
CA GLY A 110 -15.34 -16.83 -11.63
C GLY A 110 -15.39 -15.38 -11.14
N ASP A 111 -15.05 -15.13 -9.86
CA ASP A 111 -15.25 -13.82 -9.21
C ASP A 111 -14.00 -12.93 -9.33
N VAL A 112 -13.42 -12.83 -10.53
CA VAL A 112 -12.15 -12.14 -10.78
C VAL A 112 -12.21 -10.66 -10.37
N GLU A 113 -13.20 -9.91 -10.86
CA GLU A 113 -13.35 -8.47 -10.58
C GLU A 113 -13.56 -8.20 -9.07
N LEU A 114 -14.34 -9.04 -8.40
CA LEU A 114 -14.61 -8.89 -6.97
C LEU A 114 -13.38 -9.26 -6.13
N ARG A 115 -12.59 -10.25 -6.59
CA ARG A 115 -11.30 -10.61 -5.99
C ARG A 115 -10.32 -9.45 -6.07
N GLU A 116 -10.20 -8.83 -7.23
CA GLU A 116 -9.37 -7.62 -7.44
C GLU A 116 -9.82 -6.48 -6.52
N THR A 117 -11.13 -6.24 -6.42
CA THR A 117 -11.70 -5.23 -5.53
C THR A 117 -11.35 -5.48 -4.06
N LEU A 118 -11.54 -6.71 -3.57
CA LEU A 118 -11.23 -7.06 -2.18
C LEU A 118 -9.72 -7.05 -1.90
N ASN A 119 -8.88 -7.38 -2.89
CA ASN A 119 -7.43 -7.24 -2.78
C ASN A 119 -7.03 -5.76 -2.67
N LEU A 120 -7.67 -4.86 -3.43
CA LEU A 120 -7.44 -3.43 -3.32
C LEU A 120 -7.84 -2.89 -1.94
N TYR A 121 -8.98 -3.32 -1.40
CA TYR A 121 -9.39 -2.95 -0.03
C TYR A 121 -8.37 -3.41 1.01
N GLU A 122 -7.86 -4.64 0.87
CA GLU A 122 -6.82 -5.14 1.78
C GLU A 122 -5.51 -4.36 1.63
N LEU A 123 -5.12 -3.99 0.41
CA LEU A 123 -3.92 -3.19 0.12
C LEU A 123 -4.03 -1.82 0.80
N ILE A 124 -5.12 -1.08 0.54
CA ILE A 124 -5.37 0.26 1.12
C ILE A 124 -5.41 0.18 2.65
N TRP A 125 -6.12 -0.80 3.21
CA TRP A 125 -6.19 -0.96 4.66
C TRP A 125 -4.83 -1.27 5.27
N SER A 126 -4.04 -2.14 4.63
CA SER A 126 -2.69 -2.46 5.12
C SER A 126 -1.75 -1.25 5.09
N LEU A 127 -1.94 -0.32 4.16
CA LEU A 127 -1.20 0.95 4.15
C LEU A 127 -1.62 1.83 5.33
N ALA A 128 -2.94 1.96 5.54
CA ALA A 128 -3.46 2.73 6.67
C ALA A 128 -2.95 2.16 8.01
N GLU A 129 -2.87 0.84 8.14
CA GLU A 129 -2.25 0.17 9.28
C GLU A 129 -0.78 0.56 9.45
N ALA A 130 0.01 0.51 8.38
CA ALA A 130 1.43 0.83 8.43
C ALA A 130 1.66 2.29 8.87
N ILE A 131 0.90 3.23 8.30
CA ILE A 131 1.09 4.67 8.48
C ILE A 131 0.47 5.20 9.78
N PHE A 132 -0.72 4.73 10.17
CA PHE A 132 -1.49 5.35 11.25
C PHE A 132 -1.61 4.49 12.51
N ILE A 133 -1.34 3.19 12.44
CA ILE A 133 -1.55 2.26 13.56
C ILE A 133 -0.21 1.69 14.08
N HIS A 134 0.78 1.53 13.20
CA HIS A 134 2.10 0.97 13.56
C HIS A 134 3.22 2.02 13.71
N SER A 135 3.04 3.25 13.23
CA SER A 135 4.08 4.27 13.03
C SER A 135 4.66 4.96 14.27
N HIS A 136 4.35 4.50 15.48
CA HIS A 136 4.70 5.27 16.69
C HIS A 136 6.20 5.42 16.95
N ASP A 137 7.03 4.55 16.38
CA ASP A 137 8.48 4.50 16.63
C ASP A 137 9.34 4.48 15.35
N SER A 138 8.73 4.65 14.17
CA SER A 138 9.40 4.51 12.87
C SER A 138 9.14 5.72 11.96
N SER A 139 10.07 5.94 11.03
CA SER A 139 9.85 6.95 9.99
C SER A 139 8.83 6.48 8.96
N ILE A 140 8.07 7.41 8.38
CA ILE A 140 7.12 7.11 7.30
C ILE A 140 7.78 6.41 6.11
N VAL A 141 9.05 6.73 5.83
CA VAL A 141 9.84 6.11 4.76
C VAL A 141 10.09 4.63 5.07
N VAL A 142 10.46 4.31 6.30
CA VAL A 142 10.65 2.92 6.76
C VAL A 142 9.33 2.15 6.77
N ASP A 143 8.24 2.78 7.24
CA ASP A 143 6.93 2.12 7.29
C ASP A 143 6.42 1.79 5.89
N THR A 144 6.53 2.73 4.95
CA THR A 144 6.06 2.54 3.57
C THR A 144 6.89 1.52 2.80
N ILE A 145 8.23 1.52 2.94
CA ILE A 145 9.07 0.50 2.28
C ILE A 145 8.88 -0.89 2.90
N THR A 146 8.67 -0.98 4.21
CA THR A 146 8.38 -2.27 4.88
C THR A 146 7.01 -2.79 4.47
N TRP A 147 6.02 -1.89 4.37
CA TRP A 147 4.69 -2.22 3.86
C TRP A 147 4.73 -2.72 2.40
N SER A 148 5.49 -2.05 1.53
CA SER A 148 5.58 -2.47 0.12
C SER A 148 6.22 -3.85 -0.01
N GLN A 149 7.25 -4.15 0.77
CA GLN A 149 7.86 -5.48 0.82
C GLN A 149 6.86 -6.58 1.22
N LEU A 150 5.96 -6.30 2.16
CA LEU A 150 4.89 -7.24 2.52
C LEU A 150 3.87 -7.43 1.38
N CYS A 151 3.62 -6.39 0.60
CA CYS A 151 2.72 -6.44 -0.55
C CYS A 151 3.35 -7.17 -1.74
N LEU A 152 4.66 -7.03 -1.96
CA LEU A 152 5.41 -7.74 -3.00
C LEU A 152 5.30 -9.26 -2.87
N ALA A 153 5.24 -9.77 -1.64
CA ALA A 153 5.03 -11.20 -1.37
C ALA A 153 3.69 -11.75 -1.93
N ARG A 154 2.76 -10.86 -2.32
CA ARG A 154 1.43 -11.20 -2.86
C ARG A 154 1.36 -11.05 -4.38
N THR A 155 2.45 -10.64 -5.01
CA THR A 155 2.58 -10.52 -6.46
C THR A 155 3.32 -11.73 -7.04
N THR A 156 3.30 -11.91 -8.35
CA THR A 156 4.07 -12.96 -9.05
C THR A 156 5.58 -12.84 -8.83
N TYR A 157 6.05 -11.67 -8.41
CA TYR A 157 7.43 -11.39 -8.05
C TYR A 157 8.03 -12.39 -7.05
N ALA A 158 7.27 -12.80 -6.02
CA ALA A 158 7.77 -13.72 -5.00
C ALA A 158 8.17 -15.08 -5.60
N GLU A 159 7.40 -15.54 -6.60
CA GLU A 159 7.67 -16.78 -7.33
C GLU A 159 8.87 -16.60 -8.26
N GLU A 160 8.92 -15.51 -9.03
CA GLU A 160 10.03 -15.16 -9.93
C GLU A 160 11.38 -15.06 -9.19
N VAL A 161 11.39 -14.36 -8.06
CA VAL A 161 12.57 -14.18 -7.19
C VAL A 161 13.05 -15.50 -6.59
N SER A 162 12.13 -16.32 -6.08
CA SER A 162 12.42 -17.61 -5.45
C SER A 162 13.08 -18.59 -6.42
N GLU A 163 12.65 -18.58 -7.69
CA GLU A 163 13.26 -19.42 -8.71
C GLU A 163 14.68 -18.99 -9.08
N CYS A 164 14.95 -17.68 -9.05
CA CYS A 164 16.20 -17.04 -9.45
C CYS A 164 17.29 -17.04 -8.37
N LEU A 165 16.91 -16.98 -7.09
CA LEU A 165 17.85 -16.95 -5.94
C LEU A 165 18.65 -18.25 -5.73
N ARG A 166 18.34 -19.33 -6.45
CA ARG A 166 19.14 -20.57 -6.40
C ARG A 166 20.51 -20.29 -7.03
N ARG A 167 21.56 -20.15 -6.20
CA ARG A 167 22.96 -19.81 -6.56
C ARG A 167 23.50 -20.45 -7.86
N ASN A 168 23.06 -21.66 -8.20
CA ASN A 168 23.50 -22.38 -9.41
C ASN A 168 22.87 -21.87 -10.72
N LYS A 169 21.88 -20.96 -10.66
CA LYS A 169 21.17 -20.41 -11.82
C LYS A 169 21.51 -18.95 -12.15
N ILE A 170 22.25 -18.25 -11.29
CA ILE A 170 22.66 -16.84 -11.52
C ILE A 170 23.52 -16.71 -12.80
N SER A 171 24.38 -17.68 -13.08
CA SER A 171 25.18 -17.73 -14.31
C SER A 171 24.39 -18.17 -15.54
N GLN A 172 23.15 -18.64 -15.37
CA GLN A 172 22.25 -19.08 -16.44
C GLN A 172 21.14 -18.05 -16.72
N LEU A 173 21.04 -17.02 -15.88
CA LEU A 173 20.07 -15.95 -16.04
C LEU A 173 20.43 -15.11 -17.27
N ASP A 174 19.41 -14.83 -18.08
CA ASP A 174 19.51 -13.85 -19.14
C ASP A 174 19.93 -12.49 -18.56
N LYS A 175 20.74 -11.74 -19.32
CA LYS A 175 21.34 -10.50 -18.84
C LYS A 175 20.26 -9.47 -18.50
N ASP A 176 19.18 -9.39 -19.28
CA ASP A 176 18.12 -8.42 -19.05
C ASP A 176 17.29 -8.80 -17.82
N HIS A 177 16.99 -10.09 -17.66
CA HIS A 177 16.28 -10.60 -16.49
C HIS A 177 17.09 -10.41 -15.20
N PHE A 178 18.42 -10.62 -15.26
CA PHE A 178 19.31 -10.34 -14.13
C PHE A 178 19.23 -8.89 -13.66
N TRP A 179 19.34 -7.92 -14.58
CA TRP A 179 19.35 -6.50 -14.20
C TRP A 179 17.98 -6.01 -13.75
N LYS A 180 16.90 -6.51 -14.35
CA LYS A 180 15.54 -6.27 -13.84
C LYS A 180 15.42 -6.74 -12.40
N GLN A 181 15.90 -7.93 -12.07
CA GLN A 181 15.86 -8.45 -10.72
C GLN A 181 16.64 -7.59 -9.71
N VAL A 182 17.83 -7.11 -10.10
CA VAL A 182 18.59 -6.16 -9.27
C VAL A 182 17.82 -4.85 -9.08
N ALA A 183 17.25 -4.29 -10.15
CA ALA A 183 16.45 -3.08 -10.09
C ALA A 183 15.28 -3.22 -9.10
N TYR A 184 14.52 -4.32 -9.16
CA TYR A 184 13.44 -4.58 -8.20
C TYR A 184 13.94 -4.66 -6.76
N PHE A 185 15.03 -5.37 -6.48
CA PHE A 185 15.59 -5.42 -5.13
C PHE A 185 15.97 -4.04 -4.61
N ILE A 186 16.55 -3.19 -5.47
CA ILE A 186 16.90 -1.81 -5.11
C ILE A 186 15.64 -0.99 -4.83
N LEU A 187 14.67 -0.97 -5.75
CA LEU A 187 13.43 -0.20 -5.62
C LEU A 187 12.61 -0.63 -4.40
N SER A 188 12.70 -1.92 -4.02
CA SER A 188 12.04 -2.47 -2.84
C SER A 188 12.82 -2.29 -1.53
N GLY A 189 14.01 -1.67 -1.56
CA GLY A 189 14.87 -1.53 -0.37
C GLY A 189 15.53 -2.83 0.12
N LEU A 190 15.55 -3.89 -0.70
CA LEU A 190 16.17 -5.19 -0.38
C LEU A 190 17.66 -5.20 -0.75
N PHE A 191 18.43 -4.28 -0.16
CA PHE A 191 19.83 -4.03 -0.52
C PHE A 191 20.75 -5.26 -0.36
N SER A 192 20.50 -6.10 0.65
CA SER A 192 21.26 -7.34 0.87
C SER A 192 21.15 -8.31 -0.31
N ASN A 193 19.96 -8.42 -0.90
CA ASN A 193 19.71 -9.29 -2.06
C ASN A 193 20.35 -8.70 -3.32
N ALA A 194 20.21 -7.40 -3.54
CA ALA A 194 20.86 -6.70 -4.65
C ALA A 194 22.39 -6.85 -4.59
N THR A 195 22.97 -6.70 -3.39
CA THR A 195 24.41 -6.86 -3.15
C THR A 195 24.91 -8.23 -3.54
N ALA A 196 24.22 -9.30 -3.12
CA ALA A 196 24.61 -10.67 -3.46
C ALA A 196 24.64 -10.91 -4.99
N PHE A 197 23.70 -10.32 -5.73
CA PHE A 197 23.66 -10.39 -7.19
C PHE A 197 24.81 -9.61 -7.81
N LEU A 198 25.03 -8.37 -7.38
CA LEU A 198 26.08 -7.50 -7.89
C LEU A 198 27.48 -8.07 -7.60
N GLU A 199 27.71 -8.64 -6.41
CA GLU A 199 28.96 -9.31 -6.07
C GLU A 199 29.22 -10.51 -6.98
N SER A 200 28.19 -11.34 -7.20
CA SER A 200 28.29 -12.48 -8.12
C SER A 200 28.64 -12.03 -9.54
N TYR A 201 27.99 -10.97 -10.02
CA TYR A 201 28.28 -10.38 -11.33
C TYR A 201 29.69 -9.81 -11.42
N ALA A 202 30.13 -9.08 -10.39
CA ALA A 202 31.47 -8.49 -10.31
C ALA A 202 32.56 -9.57 -10.28
N MET A 203 32.31 -10.72 -9.62
CA MET A 203 33.23 -11.85 -9.63
C MET A 203 33.36 -12.48 -11.03
N LEU A 204 32.25 -12.64 -11.75
CA LEU A 204 32.22 -13.23 -13.09
C LEU A 204 32.88 -12.31 -14.13
N THR A 205 32.58 -11.01 -14.08
CA THR A 205 33.10 -10.01 -15.02
C THR A 205 34.47 -9.47 -14.65
N LYS A 206 34.92 -9.69 -13.40
CA LYS A 206 36.12 -9.10 -12.81
C LYS A 206 36.12 -7.57 -12.86
N ASP A 207 34.94 -6.98 -12.68
CA ASP A 207 34.72 -5.53 -12.76
C ASP A 207 34.79 -4.88 -11.37
N ASP A 208 35.88 -4.16 -11.10
CA ASP A 208 36.10 -3.55 -9.79
C ASP A 208 35.17 -2.37 -9.48
N ALA A 209 34.63 -1.70 -10.51
CA ALA A 209 33.64 -0.64 -10.28
C ALA A 209 32.30 -1.21 -9.82
N ILE A 210 31.89 -2.36 -10.38
CA ILE A 210 30.66 -3.05 -9.94
C ILE A 210 30.86 -3.66 -8.56
N ARG A 211 32.06 -4.17 -8.26
CA ARG A 211 32.42 -4.66 -6.91
C ARG A 211 32.30 -3.55 -5.87
N GLU A 212 32.74 -2.35 -6.20
CA GLU A 212 32.63 -1.19 -5.32
C GLU A 212 31.20 -0.72 -5.15
N LEU A 213 30.42 -0.67 -6.24
CA LEU A 213 28.99 -0.38 -6.18
C LEU A 213 28.26 -1.39 -5.27
N ALA A 214 28.56 -2.68 -5.39
CA ALA A 214 27.99 -3.72 -4.54
C ALA A 214 28.31 -3.48 -3.05
N LYS A 215 29.55 -3.09 -2.74
CA LYS A 215 29.96 -2.75 -1.38
C LYS A 215 29.21 -1.55 -0.82
N LEU A 216 29.03 -0.49 -1.63
CA LEU A 216 28.31 0.72 -1.19
C LEU A 216 26.82 0.43 -0.99
N ILE A 217 26.18 -0.28 -1.92
CA ILE A 217 24.78 -0.73 -1.78
C ILE A 217 24.61 -1.62 -0.55
N GLY A 218 25.54 -2.55 -0.30
CA GLY A 218 25.50 -3.42 0.87
C GLY A 218 25.70 -2.70 2.20
N ALA A 219 26.20 -1.47 2.18
CA ALA A 219 26.32 -0.63 3.37
C ALA A 219 25.07 0.22 3.63
N MET A 220 24.13 0.31 2.69
CA MET A 220 22.89 1.05 2.85
C MET A 220 22.04 0.44 3.97
N ASP A 221 21.66 1.26 4.95
CA ASP A 221 20.87 0.82 6.10
C ASP A 221 19.63 1.70 6.28
N ILE A 222 18.48 1.17 5.88
CA ILE A 222 17.17 1.86 5.97
C ILE A 222 16.81 2.14 7.44
N SER A 223 17.30 1.36 8.40
CA SER A 223 16.98 1.58 9.82
C SER A 223 17.52 2.91 10.35
N LEU A 224 18.55 3.49 9.69
CA LEU A 224 19.06 4.83 9.97
C LEU A 224 18.02 5.93 9.72
N LEU A 225 16.92 5.65 9.03
CA LEU A 225 15.88 6.64 8.79
C LEU A 225 14.94 6.82 9.99
N ASN A 226 14.92 5.87 10.94
CA ASN A 226 14.04 5.92 12.12
C ASN A 226 14.45 6.97 13.17
N ASP A 227 15.72 7.37 13.21
CA ASP A 227 16.19 8.41 14.13
C ASP A 227 16.67 9.65 13.35
N PRO A 228 16.12 10.84 13.62
CA PRO A 228 16.57 12.10 13.01
C PRO A 228 18.10 12.32 13.07
N ASN A 229 18.76 11.80 14.10
CA ASN A 229 20.21 11.93 14.27
C ASN A 229 21.01 11.03 13.33
N THR A 230 20.46 9.88 12.92
CA THR A 230 21.14 8.90 12.05
C THR A 230 20.70 9.03 10.59
N GLN A 231 19.60 9.74 10.28
CA GLN A 231 19.17 10.04 8.90
C GLN A 231 20.27 10.71 8.06
N ILE A 232 21.12 11.54 8.67
CA ILE A 232 22.27 12.15 7.98
C ILE A 232 23.26 11.08 7.49
N ASP A 233 23.39 9.97 8.19
CA ASP A 233 24.32 8.90 7.82
C ASP A 233 23.78 8.08 6.63
N PHE A 234 22.47 7.86 6.54
CA PHE A 234 21.86 7.32 5.32
C PHE A 234 22.15 8.20 4.11
N ILE A 235 21.99 9.52 4.25
CA ILE A 235 22.28 10.48 3.17
C ILE A 235 23.77 10.46 2.81
N LYS A 236 24.68 10.31 3.78
CA LYS A 236 26.11 10.12 3.50
C LYS A 236 26.37 8.85 2.69
N GLN A 237 25.65 7.76 2.97
CA GLN A 237 25.75 6.52 2.19
C GLN A 237 25.27 6.75 0.74
N GLN A 238 24.17 7.47 0.52
CA GLN A 238 23.73 7.87 -0.83
C GLN A 238 24.78 8.75 -1.53
N ASN A 239 25.36 9.72 -0.82
CA ASN A 239 26.39 10.60 -1.38
C ASN A 239 27.66 9.85 -1.79
N ALA A 240 28.06 8.80 -1.06
CA ALA A 240 29.20 7.98 -1.46
C ALA A 240 28.95 7.28 -2.82
N ILE A 241 27.69 6.89 -3.10
CA ILE A 241 27.30 6.33 -4.40
C ILE A 241 27.24 7.42 -5.46
N HIS A 242 26.79 8.62 -5.11
CA HIS A 242 26.86 9.79 -5.99
C HIS A 242 28.30 10.10 -6.42
N GLU A 243 29.24 10.14 -5.47
CA GLU A 243 30.67 10.36 -5.72
C GLU A 243 31.26 9.28 -6.65
N LEU A 244 30.82 8.03 -6.51
CA LEU A 244 31.21 6.96 -7.43
C LEU A 244 30.71 7.23 -8.86
N CYS A 245 29.50 7.76 -9.01
CA CYS A 245 28.95 8.16 -10.32
C CYS A 245 29.73 9.34 -10.92
N ASP A 246 29.99 10.38 -10.13
CA ASP A 246 30.72 11.60 -10.54
C ASP A 246 32.18 11.30 -10.94
N SER A 247 32.79 10.28 -10.32
CA SER A 247 34.15 9.84 -10.68
C SER A 247 34.25 9.26 -12.09
N GLY A 248 33.11 9.01 -12.77
CA GLY A 248 33.03 8.44 -14.11
C GLY A 248 33.35 6.94 -14.19
N ARG A 249 33.59 6.28 -13.04
CA ARG A 249 33.95 4.86 -12.99
C ARG A 249 32.82 3.93 -13.43
N LEU A 250 31.57 4.39 -13.37
CA LEU A 250 30.40 3.64 -13.82
C LEU A 250 29.96 3.98 -15.24
N TRP A 251 30.57 4.99 -15.89
CA TRP A 251 30.13 5.43 -17.22
C TRP A 251 30.19 4.32 -18.25
N GLY A 252 29.07 4.12 -18.94
CA GLY A 252 28.95 3.10 -20.00
C GLY A 252 28.78 1.67 -19.48
N LYS A 253 28.61 1.47 -18.16
CA LYS A 253 28.29 0.16 -17.56
C LYS A 253 26.80 -0.18 -17.59
N GLY A 254 26.00 0.59 -18.34
CA GLY A 254 24.61 0.30 -18.63
C GLY A 254 23.72 0.33 -17.39
N GLU A 255 23.13 -0.81 -17.04
CA GLU A 255 22.19 -0.91 -15.91
C GLU A 255 22.84 -0.64 -14.54
N ALA A 256 24.13 -0.96 -14.37
CA ALA A 256 24.85 -0.67 -13.13
C ALA A 256 24.91 0.84 -12.83
N GLU A 257 25.10 1.65 -13.87
CA GLU A 257 25.12 3.10 -13.78
C GLU A 257 23.73 3.64 -13.41
N LYS A 258 22.67 3.13 -14.06
CA LYS A 258 21.29 3.52 -13.75
C LYS A 258 20.91 3.20 -12.31
N ILE A 259 21.26 2.00 -11.83
CA ILE A 259 21.03 1.59 -10.44
C ILE A 259 21.75 2.54 -9.48
N ALA A 260 23.02 2.84 -9.74
CA ALA A 260 23.79 3.74 -8.89
C ALA A 260 23.16 5.15 -8.84
N LEU A 261 22.71 5.67 -9.99
CA LEU A 261 22.01 6.95 -10.07
C LEU A 261 20.69 6.95 -9.28
N VAL A 262 19.92 5.86 -9.32
CA VAL A 262 18.71 5.74 -8.49
C VAL A 262 19.06 5.78 -7.01
N VAL A 263 20.03 4.97 -6.57
CA VAL A 263 20.38 4.90 -5.15
C VAL A 263 20.96 6.23 -4.64
N SER A 264 21.68 6.98 -5.49
CA SER A 264 22.17 8.31 -5.17
C SER A 264 21.10 9.41 -5.17
N GLY A 265 19.84 9.09 -5.50
CA GLY A 265 18.73 10.02 -5.47
C GLY A 265 18.53 10.84 -6.76
N ASP A 266 18.93 10.33 -7.92
CA ASP A 266 18.63 10.99 -9.20
C ASP A 266 17.16 10.79 -9.60
N PRO A 267 16.36 11.87 -9.73
CA PRO A 267 14.93 11.77 -10.03
C PRO A 267 14.66 11.24 -11.45
N THR A 268 15.57 11.48 -12.40
CA THR A 268 15.38 11.08 -13.80
C THR A 268 15.62 9.59 -13.98
N ALA A 269 16.62 9.05 -13.30
CA ALA A 269 16.94 7.63 -13.25
C ALA A 269 15.80 6.87 -12.57
N LEU A 270 15.28 7.38 -11.44
CA LEU A 270 14.16 6.74 -10.74
C LEU A 270 12.92 6.70 -11.62
N LYS A 271 12.56 7.82 -12.27
CA LYS A 271 11.45 7.88 -13.24
C LYS A 271 11.60 6.88 -14.40
N ARG A 272 12.83 6.65 -14.88
CA ARG A 272 13.05 5.67 -15.95
C ARG A 272 12.92 4.23 -15.46
N MET A 273 13.30 3.97 -14.21
CA MET A 273 13.23 2.64 -13.61
C MET A 273 11.86 2.33 -13.01
N SER A 274 11.03 3.33 -12.69
CA SER A 274 9.65 3.13 -12.21
C SER A 274 8.76 2.46 -13.25
N GLY A 275 9.08 2.54 -14.55
CA GLY A 275 8.38 1.79 -15.60
C GLY A 275 8.55 0.27 -15.51
N LEU A 276 9.40 -0.23 -14.61
CA LEU A 276 9.46 -1.66 -14.25
C LEU A 276 8.38 -2.04 -13.23
N LEU A 277 7.86 -1.06 -12.49
CA LEU A 277 6.89 -1.29 -11.44
C LEU A 277 5.48 -1.16 -12.03
N ASP A 278 4.60 -2.07 -11.64
CA ASP A 278 3.24 -2.12 -12.14
C ASP A 278 2.28 -1.35 -11.23
N GLY A 279 2.61 -1.26 -9.94
CA GLY A 279 1.79 -0.62 -8.92
C GLY A 279 2.40 0.66 -8.33
N TRP A 280 1.52 1.61 -8.00
CA TRP A 280 1.87 2.79 -7.20
C TRP A 280 2.43 2.39 -5.81
N PHE A 281 1.97 1.25 -5.27
CA PHE A 281 2.44 0.73 -3.97
C PHE A 281 3.91 0.29 -3.99
N GLU A 282 4.46 0.02 -5.17
CA GLU A 282 5.88 -0.31 -5.36
C GLU A 282 6.69 0.96 -5.58
N THR A 283 6.09 1.91 -6.30
CA THR A 283 6.77 3.11 -6.81
C THR A 283 6.91 4.20 -5.74
N MET A 284 5.81 4.57 -5.08
CA MET A 284 5.79 5.61 -4.05
C MET A 284 6.81 5.38 -2.92
N PRO A 285 6.97 4.16 -2.37
CA PRO A 285 7.98 3.90 -1.34
C PRO A 285 9.42 4.05 -1.85
N ALA A 286 9.69 3.71 -3.12
CA ALA A 286 10.99 3.94 -3.73
C ALA A 286 11.29 5.45 -3.88
N TYR A 287 10.28 6.26 -4.25
CA TYR A 287 10.39 7.72 -4.28
C TYR A 287 10.72 8.31 -2.91
N LEU A 288 10.03 7.86 -1.86
CA LEU A 288 10.31 8.27 -0.50
C LEU A 288 11.73 7.88 -0.09
N LEU A 289 12.14 6.63 -0.34
CA LEU A 289 13.44 6.13 0.07
C LEU A 289 14.60 6.89 -0.57
N PHE A 290 14.54 7.14 -1.89
CA PHE A 290 15.68 7.67 -2.63
C PHE A 290 15.67 9.19 -2.80
N LEU A 291 14.50 9.82 -2.97
CA LEU A 291 14.41 11.27 -3.23
C LEU A 291 14.03 12.07 -1.98
N ARG A 292 13.32 11.46 -1.03
CA ARG A 292 12.81 12.16 0.17
C ARG A 292 13.04 11.33 1.45
N PRO A 293 14.27 10.93 1.77
CA PRO A 293 14.56 10.07 2.94
C PRO A 293 14.20 10.71 4.29
N ARG A 294 13.92 12.02 4.31
CA ARG A 294 13.49 12.80 5.48
C ARG A 294 12.00 13.15 5.46
N ALA A 295 11.23 12.54 4.57
CA ALA A 295 9.80 12.78 4.49
C ALA A 295 9.15 12.51 5.85
N THR A 296 8.19 13.35 6.17
CA THR A 296 7.27 13.21 7.29
C THR A 296 5.88 12.89 6.76
N LEU A 297 4.94 12.58 7.65
CA LEU A 297 3.57 12.29 7.25
C LEU A 297 2.92 13.43 6.44
N SER A 298 3.24 14.69 6.76
CA SER A 298 2.74 15.86 6.02
C SER A 298 3.28 15.97 4.60
N ASP A 299 4.44 15.38 4.31
CA ASP A 299 5.06 15.43 2.99
C ASP A 299 4.49 14.37 2.03
N LEU A 300 3.71 13.40 2.54
CA LEU A 300 3.25 12.25 1.77
C LEU A 300 2.33 12.65 0.61
N HIS A 301 1.46 13.64 0.85
CA HIS A 301 0.58 14.19 -0.18
C HIS A 301 1.37 14.70 -1.40
N ASP A 302 2.42 15.49 -1.15
CA ASP A 302 3.23 16.08 -2.21
C ASP A 302 4.03 15.02 -2.98
N VAL A 303 4.49 13.98 -2.30
CA VAL A 303 5.20 12.85 -2.92
C VAL A 303 4.27 12.02 -3.80
N VAL A 304 3.06 11.75 -3.33
CA VAL A 304 2.05 11.03 -4.11
C VAL A 304 1.66 11.84 -5.34
N GLN A 305 1.45 13.16 -5.22
CA GLN A 305 1.20 14.01 -6.38
C GLN A 305 2.37 14.01 -7.37
N LEU A 306 3.62 14.04 -6.88
CA LEU A 306 4.80 13.99 -7.72
C LEU A 306 4.89 12.66 -8.49
N ASP A 307 4.59 11.53 -7.83
CA ASP A 307 4.56 10.19 -8.44
C ASP A 307 3.50 10.11 -9.55
N PHE A 308 2.27 10.54 -9.26
CA PHE A 308 1.17 10.60 -10.23
C PHE A 308 1.45 11.52 -11.42
N LEU A 309 2.12 12.65 -11.20
CA LEU A 309 2.52 13.59 -12.25
C LEU A 309 3.69 13.07 -13.08
N ILE A 310 4.55 12.23 -12.49
CA ILE A 310 5.68 11.65 -13.18
C ILE A 310 5.24 10.50 -14.09
N ASP A 311 4.27 9.68 -13.67
CA ASP A 311 3.91 8.45 -14.39
C ASP A 311 2.88 8.63 -15.52
N ASN A 312 2.25 9.81 -15.67
CA ASN A 312 1.24 10.08 -16.72
C ASN A 312 0.09 9.04 -16.81
N ARG A 313 -0.08 8.16 -15.83
CA ARG A 313 -1.17 7.17 -15.76
C ARG A 313 -2.43 7.81 -15.18
N ILE A 314 -2.93 8.85 -15.84
CA ILE A 314 -4.12 9.60 -15.41
C ILE A 314 -5.42 8.80 -15.60
N GLU A 315 -5.40 7.66 -16.31
CA GLU A 315 -6.65 6.97 -16.69
C GLU A 315 -7.11 5.86 -15.72
N GLU A 316 -6.30 5.39 -14.76
CA GLU A 316 -6.66 4.17 -13.99
C GLU A 316 -7.20 4.39 -12.56
N CYS A 317 -7.35 5.62 -12.07
CA CYS A 317 -7.69 5.81 -10.65
C CYS A 317 -8.59 7.03 -10.36
N GLU A 318 -9.83 7.03 -10.88
CA GLU A 318 -10.89 7.87 -10.32
C GLU A 318 -11.15 7.55 -8.84
N ILE A 319 -10.99 6.28 -8.45
CA ILE A 319 -11.14 5.80 -7.08
C ILE A 319 -10.10 6.45 -6.16
N THR A 320 -8.81 6.43 -6.50
CA THR A 320 -7.74 6.95 -5.62
C THR A 320 -7.84 8.45 -5.42
N ARG A 321 -8.37 9.20 -6.41
CA ARG A 321 -8.60 10.65 -6.30
C ARG A 321 -9.71 10.98 -5.30
N GLU A 322 -10.80 10.20 -5.31
CA GLU A 322 -11.91 10.36 -4.39
C GLU A 322 -11.52 9.97 -2.95
N TYR A 323 -10.78 8.88 -2.77
CA TYR A 323 -10.30 8.43 -1.45
C TYR A 323 -9.23 9.35 -0.84
N LEU A 324 -8.33 9.92 -1.65
CA LEU A 324 -7.36 10.91 -1.17
C LEU A 324 -8.04 12.24 -0.77
N SER A 325 -9.08 12.65 -1.50
CA SER A 325 -9.88 13.83 -1.10
C SER A 325 -10.67 13.61 0.19
N GLY A 326 -11.08 12.38 0.49
CA GLY A 326 -11.74 12.02 1.76
C GLY A 326 -10.79 11.97 2.96
N LEU A 327 -9.48 11.75 2.74
CA LEU A 327 -8.46 11.81 3.80
C LEU A 327 -8.20 13.25 4.28
N GLU A 328 -8.41 14.26 3.43
CA GLU A 328 -8.31 15.68 3.83
C GLU A 328 -9.39 16.10 4.82
N GLU A 329 -10.54 15.41 4.87
CA GLU A 329 -11.60 15.68 5.86
C GLU A 329 -11.31 15.07 7.25
N PHE A 330 -10.25 14.26 7.39
CA PHE A 330 -9.87 13.60 8.64
C PHE A 330 -8.60 14.16 9.31
N ILE A 331 -7.92 15.15 8.68
CA ILE A 331 -6.78 15.90 9.24
C ILE A 331 -7.27 17.22 9.86
#